data_AF-A0A0A0M0B2-F1
#
_entry.id   AF-A0A0A0M0B2-F1
#
_cell.length_a   1.000
_cell.length_b   1.000
_cell.length_c   1.000
_cell.angle_alpha   90.00
_cell.angle_beta   90.00
_cell.angle_gamma   90.00
#
_symmetry.space_group_name_H-M   'P 1'
#
loop_
_entity.id
_entity.type
_entity.pdbx_description
1 polymer ?
#
loop_
_entity_poly.entity_id
_entity_poly.type
_entity_poly.pdbx_seq_one_letter_code
_entity_poly.pdbx_strand_id
1 'polypeptide(L)'
;MTRNHLKNASSTNTLLFLITCAGLLGAALIADLLWTSSSSFSIASTWAIGRTKLYVIPHSSTNNATQVDDKETDSRKFLTGTFFDLPAPDLEWEEIPSAPVPRLDGASIQINNIFYVFAGYGNINYVHTHVDMFNFSDNKWIGKFDMPKEMAHSHLGMACDGRYVYVVSGQYGPQCRGPTARTFVLDTETKKWNSMPPLPAPRYAPATQLWRGRLHVMGGSKENRHTPGLEHWSIAVKDGKVLEKKWRTEVPIPRGGPHRACIVVDDRLFVIGGQEGDFMAKPGSPIFKCSRRHEVVYGDVYMLDNEKKWKTLSPMPKPDSHIEFAWVVVNNSIIITGGTTEKHPITKRMILVGEVFRFDLDSFTWSVIGKLPYRIKTTLAGFWDGYLYFTSGQRDRGPDNPQPRAVVGDMWRTKLKF
;
A
#
# COMPACT_ATOMS: atom_id res chain seq x y z
N MET A 1 12.20 -85.44 -3.80
CA MET A 1 13.11 -85.65 -2.66
C MET A 1 14.21 -84.61 -2.73
N THR A 2 14.53 -83.97 -1.59
CA THR A 2 15.78 -83.24 -1.24
C THR A 2 16.18 -82.03 -2.10
N ARG A 3 16.88 -80.99 -1.62
CA ARG A 3 17.14 -80.33 -0.32
C ARG A 3 18.07 -79.16 -0.68
N ASN A 4 18.03 -78.10 0.11
CA ASN A 4 18.91 -76.92 0.15
C ASN A 4 20.38 -77.10 -0.27
N HIS A 5 20.96 -76.03 -0.83
CA HIS A 5 22.20 -75.46 -0.28
C HIS A 5 22.22 -73.92 -0.43
N LEU A 6 22.09 -73.25 0.71
CA LEU A 6 22.42 -71.84 0.97
C LEU A 6 23.77 -71.80 1.69
N LYS A 7 24.65 -70.88 1.31
CA LYS A 7 25.60 -70.10 2.15
C LYS A 7 26.46 -69.22 1.22
N ASN A 8 26.26 -67.90 1.24
CA ASN A 8 26.88 -66.89 2.12
C ASN A 8 28.14 -66.26 1.48
N ALA A 9 27.92 -65.25 0.63
CA ALA A 9 28.90 -64.25 0.26
C ALA A 9 28.17 -62.96 -0.19
N SER A 10 27.49 -62.27 0.72
CA SER A 10 26.75 -61.02 0.37
C SER A 10 26.60 -60.01 1.52
N SER A 11 26.89 -60.35 2.78
CA SER A 11 26.63 -59.42 3.89
C SER A 11 27.76 -58.42 4.18
N THR A 12 29.01 -58.68 3.80
CA THR A 12 30.15 -57.79 4.10
C THR A 12 30.22 -56.57 3.18
N ASN A 13 29.96 -56.73 1.88
CA ASN A 13 30.02 -55.60 0.93
C ASN A 13 28.82 -54.65 1.06
N THR A 14 27.64 -55.18 1.42
CA THR A 14 26.44 -54.37 1.62
C THR A 14 26.53 -53.53 2.90
N LEU A 15 27.12 -54.07 3.97
CA LEU A 15 27.33 -53.36 5.23
C LEU A 15 28.40 -52.25 5.10
N LEU A 16 29.48 -52.51 4.35
CA LEU A 16 30.54 -51.51 4.10
C LEU A 16 30.04 -50.34 3.24
N PHE A 17 29.14 -50.61 2.28
CA PHE A 17 28.51 -49.58 1.45
C PHE A 17 27.51 -48.72 2.23
N LEU A 18 26.77 -49.30 3.17
CA LEU A 18 25.84 -48.56 4.02
C LEU A 18 26.55 -47.68 5.05
N ILE A 19 27.69 -48.14 5.61
CA ILE A 19 28.50 -47.35 6.55
C ILE A 19 29.19 -46.17 5.84
N THR A 20 29.64 -46.35 4.61
CA THR A 20 30.25 -45.26 3.81
C THR A 20 29.22 -44.22 3.37
N CYS A 21 28.01 -44.64 2.96
CA CYS A 21 26.92 -43.71 2.66
C CYS A 21 26.42 -42.94 3.90
N ALA A 22 26.34 -43.58 5.07
CA ALA A 22 25.98 -42.91 6.32
C ALA A 22 27.06 -41.92 6.81
N GLY A 23 28.34 -42.25 6.62
CA GLY A 23 29.47 -41.36 6.93
C GLY A 23 29.50 -40.11 6.03
N LEU A 24 29.21 -40.27 4.74
CA LEU A 24 29.14 -39.14 3.79
C LEU A 24 27.94 -38.22 4.05
N LEU A 25 26.79 -38.77 4.43
CA LEU A 25 25.61 -37.98 4.85
C LEU A 25 25.86 -37.25 6.18
N GLY A 26 26.56 -37.87 7.13
CA GLY A 26 26.96 -37.21 8.39
C GLY A 26 27.96 -36.08 8.20
N ALA A 27 28.94 -36.24 7.30
CA ALA A 27 29.90 -35.18 6.98
C ALA A 27 29.26 -33.99 6.24
N ALA A 28 28.29 -34.25 5.35
CA ALA A 28 27.54 -33.19 4.66
C ALA A 28 26.66 -32.37 5.63
N LEU A 29 26.03 -33.02 6.62
CA LEU A 29 25.23 -32.34 7.64
C LEU A 29 26.06 -31.48 8.60
N ILE A 30 27.29 -31.90 8.93
CA ILE A 30 28.21 -31.11 9.77
C ILE A 30 28.80 -29.92 8.97
N ALA A 31 29.06 -30.09 7.66
CA ALA A 31 29.51 -29.01 6.79
C ALA A 31 28.41 -27.94 6.59
N ASP A 32 27.13 -28.34 6.47
CA ASP A 32 26.00 -27.39 6.37
C ASP A 32 25.75 -26.64 7.69
N LEU A 33 25.95 -27.29 8.84
CA LEU A 33 25.86 -26.64 10.16
C LEU A 33 27.01 -25.65 10.42
N LEU A 34 28.20 -25.89 9.86
CA LEU A 34 29.35 -24.98 9.95
C LEU A 34 29.31 -23.84 8.90
N TRP A 35 28.66 -24.07 7.76
CA TRP A 35 28.40 -23.03 6.75
C TRP A 35 27.26 -22.08 7.15
N THR A 36 26.25 -22.58 7.86
CA THR A 36 25.14 -21.76 8.40
C THR A 36 25.50 -20.97 9.66
N SER A 37 26.63 -21.28 10.30
CA SER A 37 27.18 -20.54 11.45
C SER A 37 28.29 -19.54 11.08
N SER A 38 28.63 -19.42 9.79
CA SER A 38 29.54 -18.39 9.27
C SER A 38 28.78 -17.37 8.42
N SER A 39 27.82 -16.68 9.05
CA SER A 39 27.31 -15.43 8.48
C SER A 39 28.39 -14.36 8.61
N SER A 40 28.85 -13.92 7.45
CA SER A 40 29.84 -12.89 7.26
C SER A 40 29.47 -11.62 8.03
N PHE A 41 30.41 -11.10 8.81
CA PHE A 41 30.41 -9.72 9.27
C PHE A 41 30.31 -8.80 8.04
N SER A 42 29.11 -8.32 7.75
CA SER A 42 28.94 -7.13 6.93
C SER A 42 29.17 -5.94 7.85
N ILE A 43 30.35 -5.33 7.74
CA ILE A 43 30.61 -4.01 8.31
C ILE A 43 29.73 -3.04 7.55
N ALA A 44 28.55 -2.74 8.11
CA ALA A 44 27.77 -1.58 7.69
C ALA A 44 28.62 -0.34 8.02
N SER A 45 29.19 0.27 6.99
CA SER A 45 29.80 1.59 7.09
C SER A 45 28.69 2.58 7.44
N THR A 46 28.61 2.94 8.72
CA THR A 46 27.80 4.06 9.22
C THR A 46 28.41 5.37 8.72
N TRP A 47 28.11 5.73 7.48
CA TRP A 47 28.15 7.13 7.08
C TRP A 47 26.92 7.81 7.69
N ALA A 48 27.16 8.44 8.85
CA ALA A 48 26.20 9.31 9.50
C ALA A 48 25.92 10.51 8.59
N ILE A 49 24.88 10.42 7.77
CA ILE A 49 24.27 11.60 7.15
C ILE A 49 23.59 12.36 8.29
N GLY A 50 24.13 13.54 8.62
CA GLY A 50 23.60 14.42 9.66
C GLY A 50 22.13 14.71 9.41
N ARG A 51 21.25 14.11 10.22
CA ARG A 51 19.86 14.52 10.31
C ARG A 51 19.84 15.90 10.97
N THR A 52 19.57 16.95 10.21
CA THR A 52 19.12 18.22 10.76
C THR A 52 17.81 17.98 11.51
N LYS A 53 17.89 17.89 12.83
CA LYS A 53 16.72 17.88 13.71
C LYS A 53 16.09 19.26 13.66
N LEU A 54 14.94 19.39 12.99
CA LEU A 54 14.07 20.54 13.17
C LEU A 54 13.46 20.46 14.58
N TYR A 55 13.88 21.39 15.44
CA TYR A 55 13.33 21.57 16.78
C TYR A 55 12.19 22.58 16.69
N VAL A 56 10.97 22.17 17.02
CA VAL A 56 9.84 23.08 17.24
C VAL A 56 9.78 23.38 18.73
N ILE A 57 10.13 24.61 19.12
CA ILE A 57 9.91 25.13 20.47
C ILE A 57 8.54 25.82 20.46
N PRO A 58 7.57 25.44 21.32
CA PRO A 58 6.33 26.19 21.44
C PRO A 58 6.62 27.50 22.19
N HIS A 59 6.34 28.65 21.57
CA HIS A 59 6.24 29.92 22.29
C HIS A 59 4.93 29.92 23.10
N SER A 60 5.02 29.77 24.42
CA SER A 60 3.92 30.11 25.32
C SER A 60 4.01 31.57 25.71
N SER A 61 3.14 32.40 25.16
CA SER A 61 2.81 33.70 25.74
C SER A 61 1.79 33.49 26.87
N THR A 62 2.21 33.67 28.13
CA THR A 62 1.51 34.45 29.18
C THR A 62 2.18 34.22 30.53
N ASN A 63 2.58 35.32 31.17
CA ASN A 63 2.98 35.38 32.57
C ASN A 63 1.83 34.92 33.48
N ASN A 64 2.10 33.95 34.36
CA ASN A 64 1.75 34.01 35.77
C ASN A 64 2.42 32.84 36.51
N ALA A 65 3.16 33.19 37.55
CA ALA A 65 3.90 32.26 38.39
C ALA A 65 2.93 31.55 39.35
N THR A 66 2.85 30.23 39.24
CA THR A 66 2.40 29.33 40.31
C THR A 66 3.34 28.14 40.33
N GLN A 67 4.01 27.94 41.48
CA GLN A 67 4.85 26.79 41.78
C GLN A 67 4.02 25.50 41.63
N VAL A 68 4.52 24.55 40.84
CA VAL A 68 4.01 23.18 40.76
C VAL A 68 5.19 22.25 41.01
N ASP A 69 4.96 21.29 41.92
CA ASP A 69 5.91 20.35 42.51
C ASP A 69 6.84 19.64 41.51
N ASP A 70 8.13 19.60 41.86
CA ASP A 70 9.25 18.97 41.14
C ASP A 70 9.23 17.43 41.19
N LYS A 71 8.14 16.78 40.75
CA LYS A 71 8.08 15.31 40.59
C LYS A 71 7.46 14.80 39.29
N GLU A 72 7.24 15.66 38.29
CA GLU A 72 6.66 15.28 36.99
C GLU A 72 7.59 15.55 35.78
N THR A 73 8.89 15.70 36.02
CA THR A 73 9.87 16.19 35.04
C THR A 73 10.79 15.12 34.44
N ASP A 74 10.33 13.87 34.27
CA ASP A 74 11.17 12.85 33.61
C ASP A 74 10.42 11.83 32.72
N SER A 75 9.39 12.25 31.98
CA SER A 75 8.77 11.39 30.95
C SER A 75 8.32 12.10 29.67
N ARG A 76 8.75 13.34 29.44
CA ARG A 76 8.69 13.95 28.09
C ARG A 76 9.80 13.39 27.22
N LYS A 77 9.68 12.10 26.86
CA LYS A 77 10.39 11.54 25.71
C LYS A 77 10.06 12.42 24.52
N PHE A 78 11.04 13.18 24.03
CA PHE A 78 10.91 14.03 22.85
C PHE A 78 10.37 13.19 21.69
N LEU A 79 9.07 13.35 21.41
CA LEU A 79 8.40 12.70 20.30
C LEU A 79 8.92 13.32 19.01
N THR A 80 9.25 12.49 18.02
CA THR A 80 9.70 12.97 16.70
C THR A 80 8.56 13.69 15.98
N GLY A 81 8.90 14.55 15.00
CA GLY A 81 7.92 15.28 14.17
C GLY A 81 6.91 14.38 13.43
N THR A 82 7.17 13.06 13.33
CA THR A 82 6.24 12.06 12.80
C THR A 82 4.86 12.11 13.45
N PHE A 83 4.78 12.40 14.75
CA PHE A 83 3.56 12.27 15.55
C PHE A 83 2.75 13.58 15.70
N PHE A 84 3.21 14.68 15.09
CA PHE A 84 2.57 15.99 15.10
C PHE A 84 2.28 16.46 13.70
N ASP A 85 1.22 17.23 13.46
CA ASP A 85 0.99 17.85 12.15
C ASP A 85 2.20 18.69 11.74
N LEU A 86 2.63 18.54 10.48
CA LEU A 86 3.70 19.37 9.96
C LEU A 86 3.21 20.79 9.70
N PRO A 87 4.08 21.80 9.82
CA PRO A 87 3.81 23.13 9.30
C PRO A 87 3.49 23.05 7.80
N ALA A 88 2.44 23.74 7.39
CA ALA A 88 1.99 23.81 6.00
C ALA A 88 1.28 25.14 5.78
N PRO A 89 1.28 25.68 4.55
CA PRO A 89 0.37 26.77 4.21
C PRO A 89 -1.09 26.30 4.28
N ASP A 90 -2.02 27.23 4.47
CA ASP A 90 -3.43 26.92 4.41
C ASP A 90 -3.90 26.79 2.96
N LEU A 91 -4.78 25.82 2.70
CA LEU A 91 -5.48 25.66 1.43
C LEU A 91 -6.95 26.02 1.63
N GLU A 92 -7.51 26.79 0.70
CA GLU A 92 -8.93 27.13 0.70
C GLU A 92 -9.72 25.98 0.09
N TRP A 93 -10.34 25.16 0.95
CA TRP A 93 -11.16 24.02 0.55
C TRP A 93 -12.62 24.41 0.40
N GLU A 94 -13.22 23.95 -0.70
CA GLU A 94 -14.64 24.05 -0.99
C GLU A 94 -15.26 22.65 -0.90
N GLU A 95 -16.30 22.49 -0.07
CA GLU A 95 -17.11 21.28 -0.05
C GLU A 95 -18.06 21.29 -1.26
N ILE A 96 -18.14 20.16 -1.96
CA ILE A 96 -18.99 19.97 -3.14
C ILE A 96 -19.88 18.72 -2.92
N PRO A 97 -20.85 18.41 -3.80
CA PRO A 97 -21.76 17.29 -3.58
C PRO A 97 -21.05 15.98 -3.25
N SER A 98 -21.34 15.43 -2.06
CA SER A 98 -20.76 14.20 -1.55
C SER A 98 -21.03 13.00 -2.46
N ALA A 99 -20.16 12.00 -2.37
CA ALA A 99 -20.36 10.71 -3.02
C ALA A 99 -21.70 10.08 -2.63
N PRO A 100 -22.38 9.37 -3.55
CA PRO A 100 -23.66 8.73 -3.28
C PRO A 100 -23.63 7.76 -2.09
N VAL A 101 -22.45 7.20 -1.80
CA VAL A 101 -22.21 6.37 -0.61
C VAL A 101 -20.80 6.62 -0.04
N PRO A 102 -20.62 6.51 1.28
CA PRO A 102 -19.31 6.59 1.93
C PRO A 102 -18.50 5.31 1.71
N ARG A 103 -17.18 5.44 1.56
CA ARG A 103 -16.27 4.32 1.23
C ARG A 103 -14.95 4.39 2.01
N LEU A 104 -14.49 3.24 2.50
CA LEU A 104 -13.13 3.02 3.02
C LEU A 104 -12.48 1.91 2.17
N ASP A 105 -11.19 2.04 1.85
CA ASP A 105 -10.45 1.09 1.01
C ASP A 105 -11.14 0.80 -0.34
N GLY A 106 -11.87 1.79 -0.86
CA GLY A 106 -12.32 1.83 -2.25
C GLY A 106 -11.17 2.17 -3.19
N ALA A 107 -11.46 2.24 -4.48
CA ALA A 107 -10.49 2.63 -5.48
C ALA A 107 -11.04 3.73 -6.38
N SER A 108 -10.16 4.48 -7.03
CA SER A 108 -10.58 5.47 -8.01
C SER A 108 -9.69 5.51 -9.23
N ILE A 109 -10.30 5.81 -10.37
CA ILE A 109 -9.62 6.09 -11.63
C ILE A 109 -10.24 7.33 -12.24
N GLN A 110 -9.40 8.30 -12.59
CA GLN A 110 -9.79 9.43 -13.41
C GLN A 110 -9.49 9.14 -14.88
N ILE A 111 -10.48 9.31 -15.76
CA ILE A 111 -10.31 9.32 -17.20
C ILE A 111 -10.94 10.61 -17.72
N ASN A 112 -10.11 11.50 -18.27
CA ASN A 112 -10.51 12.84 -18.68
C ASN A 112 -11.24 13.57 -17.53
N ASN A 113 -12.44 14.07 -17.80
CA ASN A 113 -13.30 14.77 -16.84
C ASN A 113 -14.17 13.82 -15.99
N ILE A 114 -14.04 12.50 -16.14
CA ILE A 114 -14.85 11.54 -15.39
C ILE A 114 -14.00 10.84 -14.32
N PHE A 115 -14.52 10.85 -13.10
CA PHE A 115 -13.95 10.15 -11.95
C PHE A 115 -14.79 8.92 -11.63
N TYR A 116 -14.20 7.75 -11.77
CA TYR A 116 -14.82 6.46 -11.47
C TYR A 116 -14.41 6.04 -10.06
N VAL A 117 -15.38 5.85 -9.17
CA VAL A 117 -15.17 5.47 -7.77
C VAL A 117 -15.74 4.08 -7.52
N PHE A 118 -14.85 3.14 -7.24
CA PHE A 118 -15.12 1.70 -7.18
C PHE A 118 -15.29 1.21 -5.74
N ALA A 119 -16.42 0.55 -5.49
CA ALA A 119 -16.66 -0.30 -4.32
C ALA A 119 -16.19 0.29 -2.98
N GLY A 120 -15.41 -0.45 -2.19
CA GLY A 120 -14.98 -0.12 -0.83
C GLY A 120 -15.95 -0.60 0.26
N TYR A 121 -15.50 -0.54 1.50
CA TYR A 121 -16.35 -0.75 2.67
C TYR A 121 -17.26 0.45 2.89
N GLY A 122 -18.56 0.22 3.03
CA GLY A 122 -19.42 1.20 3.73
C GLY A 122 -19.24 1.10 5.25
N ASN A 123 -19.00 -0.12 5.75
CA ASN A 123 -18.56 -0.41 7.11
C ASN A 123 -17.95 -1.82 7.16
N ILE A 124 -17.44 -2.26 8.31
CA ILE A 124 -16.74 -3.56 8.41
C ILE A 124 -17.61 -4.79 8.03
N ASN A 125 -18.94 -4.67 8.08
CA ASN A 125 -19.90 -5.73 7.75
C ASN A 125 -20.50 -5.59 6.34
N TYR A 126 -20.20 -4.50 5.62
CA TYR A 126 -20.83 -4.20 4.34
C TYR A 126 -19.84 -3.58 3.35
N VAL A 127 -19.82 -4.13 2.14
CA VAL A 127 -19.03 -3.65 1.01
C VAL A 127 -19.94 -3.30 -0.15
N HIS A 128 -19.56 -2.26 -0.88
CA HIS A 128 -20.24 -1.86 -2.10
C HIS A 128 -19.81 -2.74 -3.29
N THR A 129 -20.69 -2.89 -4.27
CA THR A 129 -20.50 -3.76 -5.45
C THR A 129 -20.67 -3.01 -6.77
N HIS A 130 -20.49 -1.69 -6.76
CA HIS A 130 -20.77 -0.82 -7.90
C HIS A 130 -19.68 0.25 -8.06
N VAL A 131 -19.71 0.88 -9.22
CA VAL A 131 -18.88 2.02 -9.60
C VAL A 131 -19.77 3.25 -9.70
N ASP A 132 -19.49 4.29 -8.93
CA ASP A 132 -20.12 5.61 -9.10
C ASP A 132 -19.26 6.48 -10.02
N MET A 133 -19.90 7.35 -10.79
CA MET A 133 -19.24 8.26 -11.74
C MET A 133 -19.49 9.71 -11.36
N PHE A 134 -18.42 10.50 -11.25
CA PHE A 134 -18.48 11.95 -11.05
C PHE A 134 -17.93 12.68 -12.27
N ASN A 135 -18.59 13.74 -12.70
CA ASN A 135 -18.15 14.61 -13.78
C ASN A 135 -17.55 15.89 -13.18
N PHE A 136 -16.26 16.11 -13.42
CA PHE A 136 -15.55 17.29 -12.93
C PHE A 136 -15.98 18.59 -13.63
N SER A 137 -16.58 18.52 -14.83
CA SER A 137 -16.96 19.73 -15.58
C SER A 137 -18.17 20.45 -15.00
N ASP A 138 -19.11 19.73 -14.39
CA ASP A 138 -20.31 20.28 -13.77
C ASP A 138 -20.44 19.99 -12.27
N ASN A 139 -19.42 19.33 -11.69
CA ASN A 139 -19.34 18.89 -10.30
C ASN A 139 -20.53 18.01 -9.87
N LYS A 140 -20.93 17.05 -10.69
CA LYS A 140 -22.07 16.17 -10.40
C LYS A 140 -21.71 14.70 -10.48
N TRP A 141 -22.35 13.92 -9.61
CA TRP A 141 -22.45 12.48 -9.75
C TRP A 141 -23.47 12.15 -10.85
N ILE A 142 -23.02 11.49 -11.91
CA ILE A 142 -23.78 11.31 -13.17
C ILE A 142 -24.30 9.89 -13.38
N GLY A 143 -24.01 8.95 -12.49
CA GLY A 143 -24.57 7.61 -12.54
C GLY A 143 -23.71 6.55 -11.88
N LYS A 144 -24.17 5.30 -11.98
CA LYS A 144 -23.45 4.12 -11.49
C LYS A 144 -23.71 2.88 -12.35
N PHE A 145 -22.84 1.89 -12.23
CA PHE A 145 -23.02 0.56 -12.81
C PHE A 145 -22.38 -0.52 -11.92
N ASP A 146 -22.87 -1.75 -12.06
CA ASP A 146 -22.45 -2.85 -11.19
C ASP A 146 -21.10 -3.44 -11.61
N MET A 147 -20.40 -3.98 -10.61
CA MET A 147 -19.20 -4.78 -10.79
C MET A 147 -19.55 -6.27 -10.99
N PRO A 148 -18.65 -7.08 -11.60
CA PRO A 148 -18.81 -8.52 -11.63
C PRO A 148 -18.95 -9.09 -10.21
N LYS A 149 -19.89 -10.01 -9.99
CA LYS A 149 -20.19 -10.58 -8.67
C LYS A 149 -18.98 -11.29 -8.06
N GLU A 150 -18.12 -11.82 -8.92
CA GLU A 150 -16.90 -12.53 -8.61
C GLU A 150 -15.69 -11.64 -8.29
N MET A 151 -15.80 -10.32 -8.50
CA MET A 151 -14.71 -9.37 -8.27
C MET A 151 -14.54 -9.07 -6.78
N ALA A 152 -13.32 -8.70 -6.39
CA ALA A 152 -13.06 -8.16 -5.06
C ALA A 152 -13.73 -6.78 -4.89
N HIS A 153 -13.90 -6.36 -3.63
CA HIS A 153 -14.69 -5.19 -3.26
C HIS A 153 -13.85 -4.09 -2.58
N SER A 154 -12.63 -4.39 -2.13
CA SER A 154 -11.74 -3.40 -1.51
C SER A 154 -10.29 -3.79 -1.75
N HIS A 155 -9.35 -2.90 -1.43
CA HIS A 155 -7.90 -3.21 -1.51
C HIS A 155 -7.46 -3.65 -2.92
N LEU A 156 -8.10 -3.08 -3.94
CA LEU A 156 -7.90 -3.42 -5.34
C LEU A 156 -6.58 -2.84 -5.84
N GLY A 157 -5.87 -3.59 -6.69
CA GLY A 157 -4.88 -2.99 -7.58
C GLY A 157 -5.58 -2.51 -8.85
N MET A 158 -5.37 -1.26 -9.27
CA MET A 158 -6.02 -0.74 -10.48
C MET A 158 -5.09 0.18 -11.29
N ALA A 159 -5.24 0.13 -12.61
CA ALA A 159 -4.58 1.05 -13.55
C ALA A 159 -5.46 1.24 -14.79
N CYS A 160 -5.23 2.29 -15.57
CA CYS A 160 -5.98 2.54 -16.80
C CYS A 160 -5.11 3.02 -17.95
N ASP A 161 -5.51 2.71 -19.18
CA ASP A 161 -4.86 3.16 -20.42
C ASP A 161 -5.59 4.35 -21.10
N GLY A 162 -6.37 5.10 -20.33
CA GLY A 162 -7.17 6.23 -20.82
C GLY A 162 -8.58 5.85 -21.30
N ARG A 163 -8.91 4.56 -21.33
CA ARG A 163 -10.30 4.08 -21.52
C ARG A 163 -10.56 2.80 -20.75
N TYR A 164 -9.67 1.83 -20.85
CA TYR A 164 -9.84 0.55 -20.19
C TYR A 164 -9.25 0.61 -18.79
N VAL A 165 -10.01 0.12 -17.82
CA VAL A 165 -9.57 0.03 -16.43
C VAL A 165 -9.27 -1.43 -16.11
N TYR A 166 -8.01 -1.71 -15.79
CA TYR A 166 -7.53 -3.02 -15.39
C TYR A 166 -7.62 -3.14 -13.88
N VAL A 167 -8.37 -4.12 -13.39
CA VAL A 167 -8.56 -4.40 -11.97
C VAL A 167 -7.91 -5.72 -11.64
N VAL A 168 -7.06 -5.73 -10.62
CA VAL A 168 -6.33 -6.91 -10.17
C VAL A 168 -6.54 -7.14 -8.68
N SER A 169 -6.84 -8.40 -8.35
CA SER A 169 -6.77 -8.89 -6.98
C SER A 169 -7.64 -8.12 -5.99
N GLY A 170 -7.23 -8.01 -4.73
CA GLY A 170 -7.96 -7.33 -3.66
C GLY A 170 -8.86 -8.27 -2.86
N GLN A 171 -9.58 -7.70 -1.90
CA GLN A 171 -10.33 -8.47 -0.91
C GLN A 171 -11.78 -8.74 -1.32
N TYR A 172 -12.20 -9.99 -1.19
CA TYR A 172 -13.59 -10.37 -1.41
C TYR A 172 -14.47 -10.15 -0.17
N GLY A 173 -15.57 -9.41 -0.29
CA GLY A 173 -16.58 -9.29 0.75
C GLY A 173 -16.14 -8.50 2.00
N PRO A 174 -17.00 -8.45 3.03
CA PRO A 174 -16.75 -7.72 4.26
C PRO A 174 -15.77 -8.46 5.19
N GLN A 175 -15.47 -7.86 6.35
CA GLN A 175 -14.58 -8.41 7.38
C GLN A 175 -13.17 -8.70 6.84
N CYS A 176 -12.41 -9.59 7.49
CA CYS A 176 -11.04 -9.91 7.10
C CYS A 176 -10.93 -11.13 6.21
N ARG A 177 -11.80 -11.21 5.20
CA ARG A 177 -11.74 -12.26 4.18
C ARG A 177 -10.42 -12.19 3.41
N GLY A 178 -10.03 -13.32 2.82
CA GLY A 178 -8.82 -13.40 2.03
C GLY A 178 -8.91 -12.63 0.71
N PRO A 179 -7.76 -12.24 0.13
CA PRO A 179 -7.70 -11.70 -1.22
C PRO A 179 -7.98 -12.77 -2.29
N THR A 180 -8.22 -12.33 -3.52
CA THR A 180 -8.40 -13.19 -4.71
C THR A 180 -7.27 -13.01 -5.71
N ALA A 181 -7.00 -14.00 -6.57
CA ALA A 181 -6.09 -13.86 -7.71
C ALA A 181 -6.80 -13.37 -8.99
N ARG A 182 -8.13 -13.21 -8.96
CA ARG A 182 -8.92 -12.84 -10.15
C ARG A 182 -8.59 -11.42 -10.63
N THR A 183 -8.68 -11.23 -11.94
CA THR A 183 -8.36 -9.98 -12.63
C THR A 183 -9.43 -9.71 -13.70
N PHE A 184 -9.72 -8.45 -13.93
CA PHE A 184 -10.78 -7.99 -14.82
C PHE A 184 -10.34 -6.75 -15.59
N VAL A 185 -10.97 -6.53 -16.74
CA VAL A 185 -10.86 -5.28 -17.49
C VAL A 185 -12.24 -4.71 -17.72
N LEU A 186 -12.41 -3.42 -17.44
CA LEU A 186 -13.60 -2.63 -17.72
C LEU A 186 -13.35 -1.79 -18.96
N ASP A 187 -14.24 -1.88 -19.94
CA ASP A 187 -14.40 -0.84 -20.97
C ASP A 187 -15.33 0.25 -20.44
N THR A 188 -14.80 1.44 -20.17
CA THR A 188 -15.56 2.52 -19.53
C THR A 188 -16.61 3.16 -20.44
N GLU A 189 -16.48 3.05 -21.76
CA GLU A 189 -17.49 3.55 -22.71
C GLU A 189 -18.69 2.62 -22.76
N THR A 190 -18.46 1.31 -22.85
CA THR A 190 -19.54 0.32 -22.95
C THR A 190 -20.02 -0.19 -21.59
N LYS A 191 -19.30 0.13 -20.51
CA LYS A 191 -19.52 -0.35 -19.14
C LYS A 191 -19.52 -1.88 -19.04
N LYS A 192 -18.80 -2.54 -19.96
CA LYS A 192 -18.69 -4.00 -20.00
C LYS A 192 -17.41 -4.46 -19.34
N TRP A 193 -17.53 -5.55 -18.61
CA TRP A 193 -16.43 -6.22 -17.93
C TRP A 193 -16.04 -7.49 -18.68
N ASN A 194 -14.73 -7.78 -18.73
CA ASN A 194 -14.20 -9.06 -19.19
C ASN A 194 -13.18 -9.58 -18.16
N SER A 195 -13.08 -10.90 -18.05
CA SER A 195 -12.04 -11.52 -17.23
C SER A 195 -10.68 -11.50 -17.93
N MET A 196 -9.61 -11.46 -17.12
CA MET A 196 -8.23 -11.58 -17.58
C MET A 196 -7.57 -12.80 -16.91
N PRO A 197 -6.37 -13.24 -17.37
CA PRO A 197 -5.62 -14.28 -16.69
C PRO A 197 -5.39 -13.93 -15.22
N PRO A 198 -5.68 -14.83 -14.27
CA PRO A 198 -5.50 -14.57 -12.84
C PRO A 198 -4.02 -14.39 -12.50
N LEU A 199 -3.73 -13.66 -11.42
CA LEU A 199 -2.38 -13.56 -10.88
C LEU A 199 -1.84 -14.94 -10.48
N PRO A 200 -0.50 -15.13 -10.48
CA PRO A 200 0.11 -16.38 -10.00
C PRO A 200 -0.24 -16.72 -8.55
N ALA A 201 -0.51 -15.71 -7.72
CA ALA A 201 -1.03 -15.86 -6.36
C ALA A 201 -1.90 -14.66 -5.95
N PRO A 202 -2.90 -14.82 -5.06
CA PRO A 202 -3.69 -13.72 -4.51
C PRO A 202 -2.86 -12.63 -3.81
N ARG A 203 -3.25 -11.37 -3.95
CA ARG A 203 -2.59 -10.22 -3.30
C ARG A 203 -3.60 -9.25 -2.68
N TYR A 204 -3.24 -8.76 -1.51
CA TYR A 204 -4.02 -7.76 -0.78
C TYR A 204 -3.35 -6.39 -0.94
N ALA A 205 -4.10 -5.42 -1.49
CA ALA A 205 -3.63 -4.05 -1.80
C ALA A 205 -2.25 -4.01 -2.49
N PRO A 206 -2.09 -4.67 -3.66
CA PRO A 206 -0.85 -4.61 -4.42
C PRO A 206 -0.66 -3.25 -5.10
N ALA A 207 0.59 -2.79 -5.17
CA ALA A 207 0.96 -1.66 -6.01
C ALA A 207 0.78 -2.04 -7.49
N THR A 208 -0.01 -1.26 -8.23
CA THR A 208 -0.42 -1.61 -9.60
C THR A 208 -0.34 -0.40 -10.51
N GLN A 209 0.34 -0.52 -11.66
CA GLN A 209 0.35 0.51 -12.69
C GLN A 209 0.60 -0.03 -14.10
N LEU A 210 0.24 0.76 -15.12
CA LEU A 210 0.68 0.51 -16.48
C LEU A 210 2.05 1.15 -16.71
N TRP A 211 3.02 0.35 -17.17
CA TRP A 211 4.33 0.85 -17.56
C TRP A 211 4.80 0.09 -18.81
N ARG A 212 5.24 0.83 -19.82
CA ARG A 212 5.80 0.28 -21.08
C ARG A 212 4.90 -0.78 -21.75
N GLY A 213 3.60 -0.49 -21.84
CA GLY A 213 2.60 -1.36 -22.47
C GLY A 213 2.26 -2.62 -21.67
N ARG A 214 2.59 -2.65 -20.38
CA ARG A 214 2.33 -3.79 -19.51
C ARG A 214 1.66 -3.35 -18.23
N LEU A 215 0.76 -4.18 -17.72
CA LEU A 215 0.19 -4.05 -16.40
C LEU A 215 1.14 -4.69 -15.39
N HIS A 216 1.74 -3.87 -14.55
CA HIS A 216 2.65 -4.28 -13.48
C HIS A 216 1.89 -4.37 -12.15
N VAL A 217 2.12 -5.46 -11.42
CA VAL A 217 1.51 -5.74 -10.11
C VAL A 217 2.61 -6.21 -9.18
N MET A 218 2.81 -5.52 -8.07
CA MET A 218 3.92 -5.80 -7.17
C MET A 218 3.60 -5.55 -5.70
N GLY A 219 4.32 -6.23 -4.82
CA GLY A 219 4.15 -6.05 -3.39
C GLY A 219 2.84 -6.61 -2.86
N GLY A 220 2.15 -5.82 -2.04
CA GLY A 220 0.92 -6.25 -1.35
C GLY A 220 1.20 -7.21 -0.19
N SER A 221 0.16 -7.55 0.56
CA SER A 221 0.20 -8.67 1.50
C SER A 221 -0.21 -9.98 0.83
N LYS A 222 0.32 -11.09 1.34
CA LYS A 222 -0.13 -12.45 1.01
C LYS A 222 -1.53 -12.73 1.57
N GLU A 223 -2.03 -13.95 1.40
CA GLU A 223 -3.40 -14.38 1.69
C GLU A 223 -3.82 -14.12 3.14
N ASN A 224 -2.86 -14.15 4.06
CA ASN A 224 -3.08 -13.89 5.49
C ASN A 224 -3.21 -12.39 5.83
N ARG A 225 -3.14 -11.51 4.81
CA ARG A 225 -3.16 -10.04 4.90
C ARG A 225 -2.02 -9.40 5.70
N HIS A 226 -1.07 -10.19 6.18
CA HIS A 226 -0.03 -9.73 7.08
C HIS A 226 1.38 -9.87 6.50
N THR A 227 1.68 -11.02 5.90
CA THR A 227 3.01 -11.29 5.36
C THR A 227 3.25 -10.47 4.09
N PRO A 228 4.32 -9.67 4.01
CA PRO A 228 4.61 -8.88 2.81
C PRO A 228 4.96 -9.80 1.63
N GLY A 229 4.34 -9.57 0.49
CA GLY A 229 4.75 -10.13 -0.81
C GLY A 229 5.85 -9.28 -1.41
N LEU A 230 6.89 -9.91 -1.96
CA LEU A 230 7.98 -9.22 -2.70
C LEU A 230 7.83 -9.41 -4.21
N GLU A 231 6.93 -10.28 -4.62
CA GLU A 231 6.76 -10.67 -6.00
C GLU A 231 6.29 -9.48 -6.84
N HIS A 232 6.83 -9.40 -8.05
CA HIS A 232 6.47 -8.43 -9.06
C HIS A 232 6.17 -9.20 -10.34
N TRP A 233 4.97 -9.00 -10.86
CA TRP A 233 4.54 -9.61 -12.11
C TRP A 233 4.11 -8.55 -13.11
N SER A 234 4.20 -8.89 -14.39
CA SER A 234 3.58 -8.07 -15.41
C SER A 234 2.94 -8.88 -16.53
N ILE A 235 1.95 -8.29 -17.21
CA ILE A 235 1.32 -8.88 -18.39
C ILE A 235 1.10 -7.79 -19.44
N ALA A 236 1.42 -8.08 -20.70
CA ALA A 236 1.22 -7.13 -21.79
C ALA A 236 -0.27 -6.91 -22.05
N VAL A 237 -0.66 -5.64 -22.13
CA VAL A 237 -2.04 -5.22 -22.40
C VAL A 237 -2.07 -4.10 -23.43
N LYS A 238 -3.10 -4.08 -24.26
CA LYS A 238 -3.35 -3.02 -25.23
C LYS A 238 -4.83 -2.97 -25.56
N ASP A 239 -5.43 -1.78 -25.50
CA ASP A 239 -6.82 -1.53 -25.89
C ASP A 239 -7.80 -2.53 -25.23
N GLY A 240 -7.64 -2.73 -23.92
CA GLY A 240 -8.46 -3.63 -23.13
C GLY A 240 -8.22 -5.12 -23.36
N LYS A 241 -7.21 -5.49 -24.16
CA LYS A 241 -6.87 -6.89 -24.47
C LYS A 241 -5.56 -7.29 -23.82
N VAL A 242 -5.54 -8.52 -23.31
CA VAL A 242 -4.33 -9.17 -22.83
C VAL A 242 -3.61 -9.82 -24.01
N LEU A 243 -2.32 -9.53 -24.17
CA LEU A 243 -1.51 -10.02 -25.31
C LEU A 243 -0.74 -11.31 -25.00
N GLU A 244 -0.80 -11.77 -23.75
CA GLU A 244 -0.07 -12.94 -23.24
C GLU A 244 -1.01 -13.88 -22.46
N LYS A 245 -0.67 -15.17 -22.43
CA LYS A 245 -1.50 -16.17 -21.71
C LYS A 245 -1.23 -16.22 -20.20
N LYS A 246 -0.07 -15.74 -19.76
CA LYS A 246 0.41 -15.84 -18.38
C LYS A 246 1.16 -14.59 -17.99
N TRP A 247 1.09 -14.27 -16.70
CA TRP A 247 1.93 -13.24 -16.07
C TRP A 247 3.39 -13.67 -16.11
N ARG A 248 4.30 -12.72 -16.39
CA ARG A 248 5.74 -12.92 -16.28
C ARG A 248 6.24 -12.42 -14.93
N THR A 249 7.27 -13.05 -14.38
CA THR A 249 8.00 -12.54 -13.22
C THR A 249 8.93 -11.40 -13.64
N GLU A 250 8.97 -10.36 -12.82
CA GLU A 250 9.84 -9.19 -12.96
C GLU A 250 10.79 -9.07 -11.76
N VAL A 251 11.62 -8.03 -11.75
CA VAL A 251 12.51 -7.75 -10.62
C VAL A 251 11.67 -7.48 -9.35
N PRO A 252 11.88 -8.25 -8.26
CA PRO A 252 11.13 -8.09 -7.01
C PRO A 252 11.21 -6.67 -6.46
N ILE A 253 10.15 -6.22 -5.79
CA ILE A 253 10.15 -4.92 -5.10
C ILE A 253 11.12 -4.96 -3.89
N PRO A 254 11.89 -3.88 -3.59
CA PRO A 254 12.86 -3.89 -2.49
C PRO A 254 12.22 -4.13 -1.12
N ARG A 255 10.97 -3.69 -0.95
CA ARG A 255 10.18 -3.90 0.26
C ARG A 255 8.72 -4.17 -0.10
N GLY A 256 8.19 -5.25 0.44
CA GLY A 256 6.82 -5.70 0.19
C GLY A 256 5.77 -5.07 1.09
N GLY A 257 4.55 -5.60 1.02
CA GLY A 257 3.44 -5.18 1.89
C GLY A 257 2.45 -4.23 1.20
N PRO A 258 1.28 -4.01 1.83
CA PRO A 258 0.13 -3.36 1.21
C PRO A 258 0.17 -1.83 1.28
N HIS A 259 -0.86 -1.23 0.68
CA HIS A 259 -1.24 0.16 0.91
C HIS A 259 -0.26 1.24 0.42
N ARG A 260 0.42 0.96 -0.69
CA ARG A 260 1.46 1.78 -1.32
C ARG A 260 0.88 2.59 -2.48
N ALA A 261 1.38 3.80 -2.68
CA ALA A 261 1.15 4.51 -3.94
C ALA A 261 2.06 3.92 -5.03
N CYS A 262 1.53 3.78 -6.25
CA CYS A 262 2.25 3.29 -7.42
C CYS A 262 2.00 4.24 -8.59
N ILE A 263 3.02 4.95 -9.06
CA ILE A 263 2.89 6.03 -10.03
C ILE A 263 3.84 5.80 -11.19
N VAL A 264 3.38 6.05 -12.41
CA VAL A 264 4.23 6.08 -13.60
C VAL A 264 4.19 7.48 -14.19
N VAL A 265 5.37 8.09 -14.35
CA VAL A 265 5.54 9.44 -14.91
C VAL A 265 6.93 9.52 -15.56
N ASP A 266 7.00 10.12 -16.75
CA ASP A 266 8.22 10.20 -17.58
C ASP A 266 8.96 8.88 -17.76
N ASP A 267 8.22 7.80 -18.07
CA ASP A 267 8.75 6.44 -18.23
C ASP A 267 9.47 5.88 -16.98
N ARG A 268 9.21 6.43 -15.79
CA ARG A 268 9.72 5.95 -14.51
C ARG A 268 8.56 5.42 -13.66
N LEU A 269 8.77 4.30 -12.98
CA LEU A 269 7.80 3.73 -12.04
C LEU A 269 8.25 4.00 -10.62
N PHE A 270 7.40 4.65 -9.82
CA PHE A 270 7.63 4.97 -8.42
C PHE A 270 6.72 4.13 -7.53
N VAL A 271 7.27 3.61 -6.44
CA VAL A 271 6.51 3.02 -5.33
C VAL A 271 6.84 3.80 -4.06
N ILE A 272 5.80 4.32 -3.42
CA ILE A 272 5.93 5.28 -2.31
C ILE A 272 5.17 4.77 -1.09
N GLY A 273 5.84 4.83 0.06
CA GLY A 273 5.24 4.58 1.37
C GLY A 273 4.76 3.15 1.57
N GLY A 274 3.57 3.01 2.13
CA GLY A 274 2.89 1.76 2.45
C GLY A 274 3.24 1.20 3.81
N GLN A 275 2.83 -0.05 4.05
CA GLN A 275 3.05 -0.70 5.33
C GLN A 275 3.43 -2.17 5.19
N GLU A 276 3.83 -2.76 6.32
CA GLU A 276 3.91 -4.20 6.55
C GLU A 276 2.92 -4.59 7.64
N GLY A 277 2.28 -5.74 7.45
CA GLY A 277 1.19 -6.18 8.31
C GLY A 277 -0.11 -5.43 8.01
N ASP A 278 -1.22 -6.06 8.37
CA ASP A 278 -2.53 -5.45 8.46
C ASP A 278 -3.43 -6.31 9.38
N PHE A 279 -4.71 -5.96 9.52
CA PHE A 279 -5.70 -6.77 10.21
C PHE A 279 -5.78 -8.17 9.59
N MET A 280 -5.85 -9.17 10.47
CA MET A 280 -5.99 -10.57 10.07
C MET A 280 -7.35 -11.11 10.49
N ALA A 281 -7.85 -12.12 9.77
CA ALA A 281 -8.98 -12.92 10.28
C ALA A 281 -8.59 -13.60 11.59
N LYS A 282 -9.49 -13.59 12.57
CA LYS A 282 -9.38 -14.46 13.75
C LYS A 282 -9.46 -15.92 13.29
N PRO A 283 -8.48 -16.78 13.65
CA PRO A 283 -8.54 -18.20 13.35
C PRO A 283 -9.85 -18.82 13.81
N GLY A 284 -10.47 -19.64 12.96
CA GLY A 284 -11.76 -20.30 13.24
C GLY A 284 -12.99 -19.40 13.20
N SER A 285 -12.87 -18.09 12.90
CA SER A 285 -14.04 -17.22 12.80
C SER A 285 -14.85 -17.52 11.52
N PRO A 286 -16.14 -17.89 11.62
CA PRO A 286 -16.97 -18.20 10.45
C PRO A 286 -17.22 -16.97 9.56
N ILE A 287 -17.09 -15.78 10.12
CA ILE A 287 -17.27 -14.50 9.43
C ILE A 287 -15.95 -13.77 9.13
N PHE A 288 -14.80 -14.43 9.36
CA PHE A 288 -13.48 -13.82 9.20
C PHE A 288 -13.28 -12.55 10.04
N LYS A 289 -13.80 -12.54 11.27
CA LYS A 289 -13.76 -11.35 12.16
C LYS A 289 -12.35 -10.78 12.23
N CYS A 290 -12.22 -9.49 11.95
CA CYS A 290 -10.93 -8.83 11.98
C CYS A 290 -10.30 -8.79 13.38
N SER A 291 -8.99 -9.00 13.42
CA SER A 291 -8.13 -8.82 14.59
C SER A 291 -6.94 -7.99 14.20
N ARG A 292 -6.71 -6.92 14.95
CA ARG A 292 -5.56 -6.05 14.74
C ARG A 292 -4.27 -6.81 15.06
N ARG A 293 -3.22 -6.52 14.29
CA ARG A 293 -1.86 -7.06 14.49
C ARG A 293 -0.85 -5.92 14.51
N HIS A 294 0.42 -6.28 14.64
CA HIS A 294 1.50 -5.33 14.48
C HIS A 294 1.54 -4.84 13.03
N GLU A 295 1.75 -3.54 12.86
CA GLU A 295 1.77 -2.85 11.58
C GLU A 295 2.98 -1.91 11.64
N VAL A 296 3.78 -1.89 10.57
CA VAL A 296 4.92 -0.97 10.41
C VAL A 296 4.66 -0.12 9.18
N VAL A 297 4.66 1.20 9.33
CA VAL A 297 4.43 2.14 8.22
C VAL A 297 5.76 2.64 7.71
N TYR A 298 5.88 2.81 6.39
CA TYR A 298 7.12 3.17 5.73
C TYR A 298 7.00 4.54 5.04
N GLY A 299 8.11 5.27 5.01
CA GLY A 299 8.26 6.50 4.21
C GLY A 299 9.15 6.29 2.98
N ASP A 300 9.60 5.07 2.73
CA ASP A 300 10.51 4.75 1.63
C ASP A 300 9.92 5.11 0.27
N VAL A 301 10.78 5.61 -0.61
CA VAL A 301 10.48 5.89 -2.01
C VAL A 301 11.43 5.07 -2.87
N TYR A 302 10.88 4.23 -3.73
CA TYR A 302 11.66 3.45 -4.69
C TYR A 302 11.27 3.84 -6.11
N MET A 303 12.26 3.98 -6.98
CA MET A 303 12.07 4.20 -8.41
C MET A 303 12.67 3.01 -9.17
N LEU A 304 11.87 2.36 -10.00
CA LEU A 304 12.34 1.36 -10.95
C LEU A 304 12.71 2.08 -12.26
N ASP A 305 13.99 2.01 -12.62
CA ASP A 305 14.52 2.68 -13.80
C ASP A 305 14.48 1.81 -15.06
N ASN A 306 14.95 2.40 -16.16
CA ASN A 306 14.94 1.81 -17.49
C ASN A 306 15.76 0.52 -17.61
N GLU A 307 16.76 0.34 -16.74
CA GLU A 307 17.62 -0.85 -16.64
C GLU A 307 17.00 -1.94 -15.75
N LYS A 308 15.76 -1.76 -15.30
CA LYS A 308 15.07 -2.61 -14.33
C LYS A 308 15.78 -2.68 -12.98
N LYS A 309 16.44 -1.60 -12.56
CA LYS A 309 17.08 -1.51 -11.24
C LYS A 309 16.26 -0.59 -10.34
N TRP A 310 16.04 -1.05 -9.11
CA TRP A 310 15.42 -0.24 -8.08
C TRP A 310 16.43 0.73 -7.49
N LYS A 311 16.06 2.00 -7.41
CA LYS A 311 16.80 3.07 -6.74
C LYS A 311 15.99 3.58 -5.56
N THR A 312 16.64 3.73 -4.41
CA THR A 312 16.05 4.39 -3.24
C THR A 312 16.20 5.89 -3.40
N LEU A 313 15.12 6.64 -3.21
CA LEU A 313 15.09 8.11 -3.26
C LEU A 313 14.84 8.69 -1.87
N SER A 314 14.79 10.02 -1.79
CA SER A 314 14.44 10.75 -0.56
C SER A 314 13.12 10.23 0.02
N PRO A 315 13.10 9.81 1.30
CA PRO A 315 11.88 9.31 1.91
C PRO A 315 10.86 10.42 2.11
N MET A 316 9.59 10.05 2.23
CA MET A 316 8.51 10.96 2.62
C MET A 316 8.84 11.69 3.93
N PRO A 317 8.34 12.94 4.13
CA PRO A 317 8.53 13.69 5.37
C PRO A 317 8.03 12.94 6.62
N LYS A 318 7.06 12.03 6.42
CA LYS A 318 6.56 11.08 7.41
C LYS A 318 6.32 9.72 6.74
N PRO A 319 6.50 8.60 7.46
CA PRO A 319 5.96 7.32 7.02
C PRO A 319 4.47 7.41 6.76
N ASP A 320 3.99 6.87 5.66
CA ASP A 320 2.60 6.99 5.26
C ASP A 320 2.09 5.77 4.50
N SER A 321 0.87 5.32 4.80
CA SER A 321 0.18 4.22 4.13
C SER A 321 -1.28 4.56 3.87
N HIS A 322 -1.97 3.64 3.19
CA HIS A 322 -3.36 3.79 2.72
C HIS A 322 -3.50 4.92 1.70
N ILE A 323 -2.52 4.97 0.79
CA ILE A 323 -2.33 6.01 -0.22
C ILE A 323 -2.36 5.44 -1.65
N GLU A 324 -3.00 4.29 -1.88
CA GLU A 324 -3.04 3.61 -3.19
C GLU A 324 -3.66 4.47 -4.30
N PHE A 325 -4.70 5.22 -3.95
CA PHE A 325 -5.47 6.10 -4.85
C PHE A 325 -5.54 7.55 -4.32
N ALA A 326 -4.69 7.87 -3.35
CA ALA A 326 -4.66 9.15 -2.65
C ALA A 326 -3.73 10.19 -3.32
N TRP A 327 -3.42 10.00 -4.60
CA TRP A 327 -2.40 10.78 -5.30
C TRP A 327 -2.83 11.22 -6.70
N VAL A 328 -2.21 12.29 -7.17
CA VAL A 328 -2.33 12.81 -8.54
C VAL A 328 -0.97 13.30 -9.03
N VAL A 329 -0.77 13.36 -10.35
CA VAL A 329 0.40 14.00 -10.95
C VAL A 329 0.00 15.38 -11.46
N VAL A 330 0.69 16.42 -11.01
CA VAL A 330 0.43 17.83 -11.38
C VAL A 330 1.76 18.54 -11.59
N ASN A 331 1.93 19.22 -12.72
CA ASN A 331 3.09 20.08 -13.04
C ASN A 331 4.45 19.48 -12.60
N ASN A 332 4.79 18.31 -13.15
CA ASN A 332 6.03 17.59 -12.83
C ASN A 332 6.21 17.24 -11.34
N SER A 333 5.10 17.03 -10.63
CA SER A 333 5.11 16.63 -9.22
C SER A 333 4.07 15.57 -8.94
N ILE A 334 4.36 14.70 -7.96
CA ILE A 334 3.38 13.78 -7.38
C ILE A 334 2.81 14.46 -6.13
N ILE A 335 1.49 14.61 -6.07
CA ILE A 335 0.77 15.14 -4.93
C ILE A 335 0.09 13.97 -4.21
N ILE A 336 0.28 13.83 -2.89
CA ILE A 336 -0.32 12.80 -2.05
C ILE A 336 -1.17 13.48 -0.98
N THR A 337 -2.36 12.93 -0.72
CA THR A 337 -3.36 13.52 0.18
C THR A 337 -3.74 12.58 1.31
N GLY A 338 -3.47 12.96 2.55
CA GLY A 338 -3.85 12.14 3.71
C GLY A 338 -3.11 10.80 3.74
N GLY A 339 -3.71 9.82 4.42
CA GLY A 339 -3.10 8.53 4.72
C GLY A 339 -3.10 8.22 6.22
N THR A 340 -2.25 7.30 6.63
CA THR A 340 -2.04 6.96 8.04
C THR A 340 -0.57 6.71 8.31
N THR A 341 -0.09 7.22 9.43
CA THR A 341 1.31 7.10 9.84
C THR A 341 1.48 6.11 10.99
N GLU A 342 2.68 6.06 11.54
CA GLU A 342 3.02 5.25 12.71
C GLU A 342 2.07 5.51 13.88
N LYS A 343 1.82 4.46 14.67
CA LYS A 343 0.99 4.56 15.86
C LYS A 343 1.68 5.47 16.87
N HIS A 344 0.89 6.27 17.57
CA HIS A 344 1.39 7.09 18.67
C HIS A 344 2.18 6.22 19.67
N PRO A 345 3.43 6.55 20.01
CA PRO A 345 4.31 5.62 20.72
C PRO A 345 3.88 5.38 22.17
N ILE A 346 3.14 6.31 22.78
CA ILE A 346 2.55 6.18 24.12
C ILE A 346 1.18 5.50 24.06
N THR A 347 0.19 6.14 23.43
CA THR A 347 -1.20 5.64 23.42
C THR A 347 -1.43 4.41 22.53
N LYS A 348 -0.47 4.07 21.66
CA LYS A 348 -0.54 2.99 20.65
C LYS A 348 -1.72 3.12 19.68
N ARG A 349 -2.30 4.32 19.59
CA ARG A 349 -3.44 4.65 18.73
C ARG A 349 -2.95 4.98 17.32
N MET A 350 -3.77 4.66 16.33
CA MET A 350 -3.53 5.04 14.93
C MET A 350 -3.60 6.57 14.80
N ILE A 351 -2.72 7.13 13.97
CA ILE A 351 -2.68 8.56 13.66
C ILE A 351 -2.92 8.69 12.16
N LEU A 352 -4.01 9.37 11.81
CA LEU A 352 -4.30 9.74 10.43
C LEU A 352 -3.45 10.93 10.00
N VAL A 353 -3.18 11.04 8.70
CA VAL A 353 -2.42 12.12 8.09
C VAL A 353 -3.39 13.14 7.51
N GLY A 354 -3.08 14.43 7.67
CA GLY A 354 -3.86 15.53 7.10
C GLY A 354 -3.07 16.37 6.11
N GLU A 355 -1.78 16.12 5.99
CA GLU A 355 -0.89 16.83 5.09
C GLU A 355 -1.18 16.54 3.61
N VAL A 356 -0.96 17.54 2.78
CA VAL A 356 -0.83 17.41 1.33
C VAL A 356 0.65 17.47 1.00
N PHE A 357 1.22 16.31 0.64
CA PHE A 357 2.63 16.19 0.31
C PHE A 357 2.84 16.40 -1.19
N ARG A 358 3.93 17.10 -1.55
CA ARG A 358 4.42 17.22 -2.92
C ARG A 358 5.80 16.58 -3.02
N PHE A 359 5.96 15.69 -3.97
CA PHE A 359 7.25 15.16 -4.43
C PHE A 359 7.59 15.75 -5.79
N ASP A 360 8.68 16.52 -5.84
CA ASP A 360 9.16 17.16 -7.06
C ASP A 360 10.00 16.19 -7.90
N LEU A 361 9.65 16.00 -9.17
CA LEU A 361 10.23 14.93 -10.03
C LEU A 361 11.58 15.30 -10.68
N ASP A 362 11.98 16.58 -10.61
CA ASP A 362 13.29 17.04 -11.08
C ASP A 362 14.34 16.94 -9.97
N SER A 363 13.98 17.42 -8.76
CA SER A 363 14.89 17.48 -7.62
C SER A 363 14.82 16.25 -6.70
N PHE A 364 13.78 15.42 -6.81
CA PHE A 364 13.46 14.34 -5.87
C PHE A 364 13.40 14.80 -4.41
N THR A 365 12.80 15.97 -4.20
CA THR A 365 12.60 16.55 -2.87
C THR A 365 11.13 16.60 -2.49
N TRP A 366 10.89 16.57 -1.18
CA TRP A 366 9.56 16.62 -0.60
C TRP A 366 9.28 18.01 -0.01
N SER A 367 8.02 18.45 -0.15
CA SER A 367 7.48 19.61 0.56
C SER A 367 6.06 19.33 1.04
N VAL A 368 5.63 20.07 2.07
CA VAL A 368 4.23 20.07 2.52
C VAL A 368 3.57 21.32 1.96
N ILE A 369 2.60 21.14 1.06
CA ILE A 369 2.00 22.24 0.30
C ILE A 369 0.60 22.61 0.81
N GLY A 370 0.12 21.95 1.86
CA GLY A 370 -1.18 22.21 2.43
C GLY A 370 -1.62 21.20 3.46
N LYS A 371 -2.82 21.41 3.99
CA LYS A 371 -3.55 20.46 4.83
C LYS A 371 -4.94 20.25 4.28
N LEU A 372 -5.44 19.03 4.40
CA LEU A 372 -6.84 18.66 4.18
C LEU A 372 -7.72 19.29 5.27
N PRO A 373 -9.05 19.43 5.03
CA PRO A 373 -10.00 19.93 6.04
C PRO A 373 -10.01 19.13 7.35
N TYR A 374 -9.55 17.87 7.31
CA TYR A 374 -9.38 16.99 8.44
C TYR A 374 -8.42 15.85 8.07
N ARG A 375 -7.88 15.14 9.06
CA ARG A 375 -7.01 13.98 8.80
C ARG A 375 -7.87 12.80 8.34
N ILE A 376 -7.42 12.10 7.31
CA ILE A 376 -8.18 11.04 6.66
C ILE A 376 -7.23 10.05 5.98
N LYS A 377 -7.58 8.76 5.98
CA LYS A 377 -6.91 7.73 5.16
C LYS A 377 -7.80 7.19 4.05
N THR A 378 -7.17 6.59 3.03
CA THR A 378 -7.82 6.00 1.85
C THR A 378 -8.66 7.01 1.07
N THR A 379 -8.19 8.25 1.00
CA THR A 379 -8.75 9.27 0.12
C THR A 379 -8.66 8.79 -1.33
N LEU A 380 -9.64 9.19 -2.11
CA LEU A 380 -9.67 9.00 -3.54
C LEU A 380 -9.44 10.36 -4.20
N ALA A 381 -8.26 10.55 -4.79
CA ALA A 381 -7.82 11.83 -5.31
C ALA A 381 -8.06 11.96 -6.82
N GLY A 382 -8.35 13.18 -7.27
CA GLY A 382 -8.49 13.55 -8.67
C GLY A 382 -7.99 14.97 -8.91
N PHE A 383 -7.63 15.30 -10.15
CA PHE A 383 -7.17 16.65 -10.50
C PHE A 383 -7.79 17.07 -11.83
N TRP A 384 -8.51 18.19 -11.82
CA TRP A 384 -9.17 18.70 -13.02
C TRP A 384 -9.23 20.22 -12.99
N ASP A 385 -8.85 20.84 -14.12
CA ASP A 385 -8.95 22.29 -14.34
C ASP A 385 -8.32 23.15 -13.22
N GLY A 386 -7.14 22.74 -12.74
CA GLY A 386 -6.42 23.44 -11.66
C GLY A 386 -6.90 23.12 -10.25
N TYR A 387 -7.93 22.30 -10.09
CA TYR A 387 -8.45 21.88 -8.80
C TYR A 387 -7.98 20.47 -8.43
N LEU A 388 -7.44 20.34 -7.21
CA LEU A 388 -7.28 19.06 -6.54
C LEU A 388 -8.58 18.70 -5.85
N TYR A 389 -9.04 17.48 -6.07
CA TYR A 389 -10.22 16.90 -5.45
C TYR A 389 -9.81 15.74 -4.56
N PHE A 390 -10.55 15.55 -3.46
CA PHE A 390 -10.60 14.26 -2.79
C PHE A 390 -12.02 13.93 -2.35
N THR A 391 -12.32 12.64 -2.27
CA THR A 391 -13.57 12.11 -1.72
C THR A 391 -13.30 10.84 -0.94
N SER A 392 -14.25 10.46 -0.10
CA SER A 392 -14.26 9.18 0.61
C SER A 392 -13.08 8.96 1.56
N GLY A 393 -13.15 7.91 2.36
CA GLY A 393 -12.13 7.50 3.32
C GLY A 393 -12.62 7.49 4.75
N GLN A 394 -11.71 7.22 5.70
CA GLN A 394 -12.03 7.23 7.13
C GLN A 394 -11.35 8.40 7.82
N ARG A 395 -12.15 9.38 8.25
CA ARG A 395 -11.66 10.60 8.90
C ARG A 395 -11.38 10.41 10.38
N ASP A 396 -10.62 11.34 10.96
CA ASP A 396 -10.30 11.36 12.37
C ASP A 396 -11.49 11.75 13.29
N ARG A 397 -11.25 11.78 14.61
CA ARG A 397 -12.25 12.16 15.62
C ARG A 397 -12.29 13.67 15.89
N GLY A 398 -11.47 14.45 15.19
CA GLY A 398 -11.32 15.90 15.37
C GLY A 398 -9.86 16.33 15.57
N PRO A 399 -9.62 17.65 15.63
CA PRO A 399 -8.27 18.23 15.66
C PRO A 399 -7.34 17.65 16.74
N ASP A 400 -7.88 17.43 17.95
CA ASP A 400 -7.14 16.91 19.11
C ASP A 400 -7.07 15.38 19.18
N ASN A 401 -7.71 14.67 18.24
CA ASN A 401 -7.81 13.22 18.28
C ASN A 401 -7.67 12.60 16.88
N PRO A 402 -6.43 12.31 16.44
CA PRO A 402 -6.13 11.84 15.09
C PRO A 402 -6.55 10.38 14.83
N GLN A 403 -7.34 9.78 15.72
CA GLN A 403 -7.83 8.42 15.56
C GLN A 403 -8.98 8.34 14.57
N PRO A 404 -9.08 7.23 13.81
CA PRO A 404 -10.21 7.03 12.92
C PRO A 404 -11.57 7.02 13.64
N ARG A 405 -12.58 7.56 12.94
CA ARG A 405 -13.99 7.63 13.36
C ARG A 405 -14.92 7.07 12.29
N ALA A 406 -15.40 7.94 11.41
CA ALA A 406 -16.46 7.66 10.46
C ALA A 406 -15.86 7.45 9.07
N VAL A 407 -16.44 6.48 8.34
CA VAL A 407 -16.27 6.41 6.90
C VAL A 407 -17.16 7.49 6.30
N VAL A 408 -16.58 8.38 5.50
CA VAL A 408 -17.28 9.53 4.92
C VAL A 408 -17.39 9.40 3.40
N GLY A 409 -18.33 10.15 2.82
CA GLY A 409 -18.48 10.32 1.38
C GLY A 409 -18.25 11.76 0.94
N ASP A 410 -17.94 12.66 1.88
CA ASP A 410 -17.74 14.09 1.63
C ASP A 410 -16.72 14.28 0.51
N MET A 411 -17.00 15.22 -0.39
CA MET A 411 -16.14 15.54 -1.52
C MET A 411 -15.71 17.00 -1.41
N TRP A 412 -14.42 17.22 -1.55
CA TRP A 412 -13.81 18.53 -1.38
C TRP A 412 -12.93 18.84 -2.57
N ARG A 413 -12.78 20.13 -2.88
CA ARG A 413 -11.80 20.61 -3.85
C ARG A 413 -11.07 21.85 -3.37
N THR A 414 -9.87 22.04 -3.87
CA THR A 414 -9.09 23.28 -3.66
C THR A 414 -8.28 23.59 -4.90
N LYS A 415 -8.00 24.87 -5.15
CA LYS A 415 -7.20 25.30 -6.29
C LYS A 415 -5.72 25.22 -5.93
N LEU A 416 -4.94 24.48 -6.71
CA LEU A 416 -3.49 24.45 -6.54
C LEU A 416 -2.87 25.57 -7.40
N LYS A 417 -2.16 26.49 -6.74
CA LYS A 417 -1.39 27.55 -7.41
C LYS A 417 0.01 27.00 -7.65
N PHE A 418 0.31 26.62 -8.89
CA PHE A 418 1.64 26.22 -9.33
C PHE A 418 2.17 27.21 -10.36
#